data_AF-A0A1B3WNF4-F1
#
_entry.id   AF-A0A1B3WNF4-F1
#
_cell.length_a   1.000
_cell.length_b   1.000
_cell.length_c   1.000
_cell.angle_alpha   90.00
_cell.angle_beta   90.00
_cell.angle_gamma   90.00
#
_symmetry.space_group_name_H-M   'P 1'
#
loop_
_entity.id
_entity.type
_entity.pdbx_description
1 polymer ?
#
loop_
_entity_poly.entity_id
_entity_poly.type
_entity_poly.pdbx_seq_one_letter_code
_entity_poly.pdbx_strand_id
1 'polypeptide(L)'
;MNRSWLVPILIALIAAFAAALIALIVAGRRGRIPWRRVRYDDAARRGRKPERTYYDAETGLSGKPDFIIDGWGTSTPIEVKSGRTPDSPYPSHVMQLAAYCYLIERCDGRSVRRGILRYPETSFEISYTIELRRRLLATLEALRKAEAEGYPRTHRDFTKCRGCGYRSHCDERLGS
;
A
#
# COMPACT_ATOMS: atom_id res chain seq x y z
N MET A 1 32.57 -44.64 24.23
CA MET A 1 31.82 -44.43 22.97
C MET A 1 31.60 -42.93 22.81
N ASN A 2 32.40 -42.28 21.98
CA ASN A 2 32.57 -40.83 22.01
C ASN A 2 31.39 -40.14 21.30
N ARG A 3 30.59 -39.39 22.07
CA ARG A 3 29.44 -38.59 21.59
C ARG A 3 29.87 -37.30 20.86
N SER A 4 31.13 -37.18 20.47
CA SER A 4 31.72 -36.00 19.83
C SER A 4 31.06 -35.63 18.49
N TRP A 5 30.36 -36.57 17.85
CA TRP A 5 29.57 -36.32 16.64
C TRP A 5 28.20 -35.66 16.90
N LEU A 6 27.69 -35.68 18.15
CA LEU A 6 26.42 -35.02 18.50
C LEU A 6 26.57 -33.49 18.61
N VAL A 7 27.75 -33.00 18.98
CA VAL A 7 28.04 -31.57 19.14
C VAL A 7 27.92 -30.80 17.82
N PRO A 8 28.57 -31.21 16.69
CA PRO A 8 28.42 -30.50 15.43
C PRO A 8 26.99 -30.58 14.87
N ILE A 9 26.28 -31.68 15.10
CA ILE A 9 24.87 -31.82 14.70
C ILE A 9 23.99 -30.82 15.47
N LEU A 10 24.18 -30.72 16.79
CA LEU A 10 23.43 -29.77 17.61
C LEU A 10 23.70 -28.31 17.19
N ILE A 11 24.96 -27.97 16.89
CA ILE A 11 25.35 -26.64 16.40
C ILE A 11 24.67 -26.35 15.05
N ALA A 12 24.67 -27.31 14.11
CA ALA A 12 24.02 -27.15 12.82
C ALA A 12 22.50 -26.95 12.94
N LEU A 13 21.84 -27.69 13.83
CA LEU A 13 20.40 -27.54 14.10
C LEU A 13 20.06 -26.18 14.70
N ILE A 14 20.86 -25.69 15.66
CA ILE A 14 20.68 -24.36 16.25
C ILE A 14 20.86 -23.26 15.18
N ALA A 15 21.89 -23.38 14.34
CA ALA A 15 22.15 -22.42 13.26
C ALA A 15 21.01 -22.39 12.23
N ALA A 16 20.50 -23.56 11.82
CA ALA A 16 19.37 -23.67 10.90
C ALA A 16 18.09 -23.08 11.50
N PHE A 17 17.81 -23.34 12.77
CA PHE A 17 16.66 -22.75 13.47
C PHE A 17 16.77 -21.23 13.60
N ALA A 18 17.95 -20.70 13.94
CA ALA A 18 18.18 -19.26 14.00
C ALA A 18 18.02 -18.60 12.62
N ALA A 19 18.53 -19.22 11.56
CA ALA A 19 18.36 -18.74 10.19
C ALA A 19 16.88 -18.71 9.77
N ALA A 20 16.11 -19.75 10.10
CA ALA A 20 14.68 -19.81 9.85
C ALA A 20 13.92 -18.70 10.62
N LEU A 21 14.27 -18.48 11.89
CA LEU A 21 13.66 -17.42 12.70
C LEU A 21 13.95 -16.02 12.15
N ILE A 22 15.19 -15.77 11.73
CA ILE A 22 15.59 -14.52 11.06
C ILE A 22 14.83 -14.34 9.75
N ALA A 23 14.70 -15.40 8.95
CA ALA A 23 13.94 -15.37 7.69
C ALA A 23 12.46 -15.04 7.93
N LEU A 24 11.85 -15.60 8.97
CA LEU A 24 10.46 -15.30 9.37
C LEU A 24 10.30 -13.85 9.85
N ILE A 25 11.24 -13.34 10.65
CA ILE A 25 11.22 -11.93 11.10
C ILE A 25 11.40 -10.98 9.93
N VAL A 26 12.33 -11.26 9.01
CA VAL A 26 12.56 -10.46 7.81
C VAL A 26 11.35 -10.53 6.88
N ALA A 27 10.74 -11.71 6.70
CA ALA A 27 9.51 -11.88 5.93
C ALA A 27 8.32 -11.14 6.55
N GLY A 28 8.17 -11.14 7.88
CA GLY A 28 7.13 -10.40 8.59
C GLY A 28 7.35 -8.88 8.62
N ARG A 29 8.59 -8.43 8.40
CA ARG A 29 8.93 -7.00 8.22
C ARG A 29 8.69 -6.51 6.80
N ARG A 30 8.79 -7.39 5.78
CA ARG A 30 8.41 -7.07 4.40
C ARG A 30 6.92 -6.72 4.38
N GLY A 31 6.61 -5.47 4.04
CA GLY A 31 5.24 -4.99 3.92
C GLY A 31 4.69 -4.19 5.10
N ARG A 32 5.45 -3.96 6.18
CA ARG A 32 5.05 -2.95 7.19
C ARG A 32 5.26 -1.55 6.61
N ILE A 33 4.18 -0.95 6.12
CA ILE A 33 4.19 0.44 5.67
C ILE A 33 4.17 1.32 6.91
N PRO A 34 5.21 2.12 7.19
CA PRO A 34 5.22 2.95 8.38
C PRO A 34 4.15 4.04 8.25
N TRP A 35 3.27 4.11 9.24
CA TRP A 35 2.28 5.16 9.37
C TRP A 35 2.24 5.67 10.79
N ARG A 36 1.82 6.93 10.96
CA ARG A 36 1.48 7.47 12.27
C ARG A 36 0.17 8.24 12.22
N ARG A 37 -0.58 8.20 13.31
CA ARG A 37 -1.76 9.05 13.49
C ARG A 37 -1.29 10.49 13.68
N VAL A 38 -1.93 11.41 12.97
CA VAL A 38 -1.65 12.85 13.05
C VAL A 38 -2.96 13.60 13.21
N ARG A 39 -2.95 14.66 14.03
CA ARG A 39 -4.02 15.65 14.04
C ARG A 39 -3.71 16.67 12.95
N TYR A 40 -4.42 16.56 11.83
CA TYR A 40 -4.19 17.44 10.69
C TYR A 40 -5.41 18.34 10.48
N ASP A 41 -5.64 19.29 11.37
CA ASP A 41 -6.82 20.18 11.28
C ASP A 41 -6.77 21.12 10.07
N ASP A 42 -5.57 21.52 9.63
CA ASP A 42 -5.41 22.63 8.67
C ASP A 42 -4.91 22.22 7.26
N ALA A 43 -4.75 20.92 6.97
CA ALA A 43 -4.18 20.43 5.69
C ALA A 43 -4.96 20.91 4.48
N ALA A 44 -6.28 20.69 4.52
CA ALA A 44 -7.17 21.00 3.42
C ALA A 44 -7.28 22.52 3.19
N ARG A 45 -6.96 23.33 4.21
CA ARG A 45 -6.93 24.80 4.09
C ARG A 45 -5.63 25.32 3.47
N ARG A 46 -4.52 24.56 3.55
CA ARG A 46 -3.20 24.96 3.01
C ARG A 46 -2.80 24.22 1.72
N GLY A 47 -3.43 23.09 1.42
CA GLY A 47 -3.16 22.32 0.21
C GLY A 47 -3.82 22.94 -1.02
N ARG A 48 -3.10 22.97 -2.14
CA ARG A 48 -3.69 23.34 -3.43
C ARG A 48 -4.35 22.12 -4.05
N LYS A 49 -5.38 22.33 -4.88
CA LYS A 49 -5.88 21.28 -5.77
C LYS A 49 -4.95 21.17 -6.98
N PRO A 50 -4.64 19.96 -7.49
CA PRO A 50 -3.93 19.83 -8.75
C PRO A 50 -4.76 20.44 -9.89
N GLU A 51 -4.11 21.15 -10.81
CA GLU A 51 -4.78 21.75 -11.97
C GLU A 51 -5.23 20.66 -12.95
N ARG A 52 -4.37 19.67 -13.20
CA ARG A 52 -4.60 18.56 -14.12
C ARG A 52 -4.49 17.20 -13.44
N THR A 53 -5.02 16.19 -14.10
CA THR A 53 -4.77 14.78 -13.77
C THR A 53 -3.34 14.43 -14.13
N TYR A 54 -2.66 13.72 -13.23
CA TYR A 54 -1.34 13.17 -13.51
C TYR A 54 -1.47 11.91 -14.34
N TYR A 55 -0.53 11.72 -15.27
CA TYR A 55 -0.47 10.55 -16.13
C TYR A 55 0.98 10.17 -16.39
N ASP A 56 1.31 8.90 -16.16
CA ASP A 56 2.60 8.31 -16.50
C ASP A 56 2.40 7.28 -17.60
N ALA A 57 2.91 7.58 -18.80
CA ALA A 57 2.71 6.74 -19.98
C ALA A 57 3.41 5.37 -19.89
N GLU A 58 4.53 5.30 -19.17
CA GLU A 58 5.29 4.05 -18.97
C GLU A 58 4.47 3.03 -18.17
N THR A 59 3.79 3.48 -17.11
CA THR A 59 2.93 2.61 -16.31
C THR A 59 1.47 2.61 -16.75
N GLY A 60 1.03 3.53 -17.60
CA GLY A 60 -0.38 3.76 -17.91
C GLY A 60 -1.20 4.25 -16.71
N LEU A 61 -0.54 4.56 -15.59
CA LEU A 61 -1.21 5.00 -14.37
C LEU A 61 -1.66 6.46 -14.54
N SER A 62 -2.90 6.72 -14.17
CA SER A 62 -3.45 8.08 -14.10
C SER A 62 -4.10 8.32 -12.74
N GLY A 63 -4.11 9.57 -12.29
CA GLY A 63 -4.76 9.91 -11.03
C GLY A 63 -4.66 11.39 -10.68
N LYS A 64 -5.61 11.85 -9.87
CA LYS A 64 -5.64 13.22 -9.36
C LYS A 64 -5.86 13.18 -7.85
N PRO A 65 -4.85 13.52 -7.02
CA PRO A 65 -5.06 13.62 -5.58
C PRO A 65 -6.02 14.78 -5.26
N ASP A 66 -6.73 14.69 -4.13
CA ASP A 66 -7.66 15.74 -3.72
C ASP A 66 -6.95 17.08 -3.47
N PHE A 67 -5.81 17.01 -2.76
CA PHE A 67 -4.96 18.16 -2.48
C PHE A 67 -3.47 17.79 -2.48
N ILE A 68 -2.62 18.78 -2.68
CA ILE A 68 -1.18 18.68 -2.52
C ILE A 68 -0.68 19.84 -1.67
N ILE A 69 0.11 19.52 -0.65
CA ILE A 69 0.88 20.52 0.10
C ILE A 69 2.30 20.54 -0.45
N ASP A 70 2.75 21.70 -0.91
CA ASP A 70 4.15 21.91 -1.26
C ASP A 70 4.89 22.58 -0.11
N GLY A 71 6.14 22.20 0.10
CA GLY A 71 7.05 22.88 1.02
C GLY A 71 8.44 22.28 0.94
N TRP A 72 9.47 23.11 1.10
CA TRP A 72 10.88 22.64 1.19
C TRP A 72 11.31 21.69 0.06
N GLY A 73 10.85 21.94 -1.18
CA GLY A 73 11.18 21.11 -2.34
C GLY A 73 10.52 19.71 -2.35
N THR A 74 9.56 19.46 -1.44
CA THR A 74 8.75 18.24 -1.44
C THR A 74 7.27 18.56 -1.66
N SER A 75 6.57 17.61 -2.25
CA SER A 75 5.11 17.63 -2.41
C SER A 75 4.50 16.48 -1.62
N THR A 76 3.46 16.77 -0.84
CA THR A 76 2.75 15.79 -0.01
C THR A 76 1.30 15.68 -0.49
N PRO A 77 0.91 14.58 -1.15
CA PRO A 77 -0.48 14.36 -1.54
C PRO A 77 -1.36 14.09 -0.32
N ILE A 78 -2.60 14.55 -0.41
CA ILE A 78 -3.66 14.31 0.56
C ILE A 78 -4.82 13.67 -0.17
N GLU A 79 -5.29 12.56 0.38
CA GLU A 79 -6.48 11.84 -0.07
C GLU A 79 -7.51 11.84 1.06
N VAL A 80 -8.72 12.33 0.76
CA VAL A 80 -9.82 12.47 1.71
C VAL A 80 -10.78 11.29 1.57
N LYS A 81 -11.17 10.74 2.71
CA LYS A 81 -12.12 9.63 2.82
C LYS A 81 -13.30 10.07 3.67
N SER A 82 -14.50 9.86 3.14
CA SER A 82 -15.77 10.19 3.80
C SER A 82 -16.34 9.04 4.65
N GLY A 83 -15.86 7.82 4.45
CA GLY A 83 -16.33 6.64 5.18
C GLY A 83 -15.84 6.56 6.63
N ARG A 84 -16.25 5.49 7.33
CA ARG A 84 -15.85 5.19 8.71
C ARG A 84 -14.35 5.34 8.92
N THR A 85 -13.97 6.04 9.99
CA THR A 85 -12.58 6.12 10.44
C THR A 85 -12.13 4.77 11.01
N PRO A 86 -11.12 4.11 10.43
CA PRO A 86 -10.56 2.88 10.99
C PRO A 86 -9.50 3.19 12.06
N ASP A 87 -9.14 2.19 12.86
CA ASP A 87 -8.04 2.30 13.83
C ASP A 87 -6.65 2.33 13.17
N SER A 88 -6.55 1.77 11.97
CA SER A 88 -5.38 1.77 11.10
C SER A 88 -5.80 2.01 9.65
N PRO A 89 -4.94 2.63 8.81
CA PRO A 89 -5.32 2.98 7.45
C PRO A 89 -5.59 1.73 6.61
N TYR A 90 -6.66 1.74 5.83
CA TYR A 90 -7.01 0.59 4.98
C TYR A 90 -5.92 0.36 3.92
N PRO A 91 -5.49 -0.89 3.67
CA PRO A 91 -4.46 -1.19 2.68
C PRO A 91 -4.75 -0.64 1.28
N SER A 92 -6.01 -0.68 0.83
CA SER A 92 -6.43 -0.13 -0.46
C SER A 92 -6.25 1.39 -0.53
N HIS A 93 -6.58 2.12 0.55
CA HIS A 93 -6.39 3.56 0.62
C HIS A 93 -4.90 3.93 0.62
N VAL A 94 -4.08 3.14 1.31
CA VAL A 94 -2.62 3.30 1.29
C VAL A 94 -2.06 3.09 -0.11
N MET A 95 -2.52 2.08 -0.84
CA MET A 95 -2.10 1.83 -2.23
C MET A 95 -2.53 2.94 -3.18
N GLN A 96 -3.75 3.47 -3.03
CA GLN A 96 -4.21 4.61 -3.80
C GLN A 96 -3.36 5.86 -3.53
N LEU A 97 -3.06 6.15 -2.25
CA LEU A 97 -2.18 7.26 -1.89
C LEU A 97 -0.75 7.06 -2.44
N ALA A 98 -0.23 5.83 -2.43
CA ALA A 98 1.05 5.51 -3.03
C ALA A 98 1.09 5.78 -4.54
N ALA A 99 -0.02 5.56 -5.24
CA ALA A 99 -0.18 5.90 -6.65
C ALA A 99 -0.01 7.41 -6.88
N TYR A 100 -0.60 8.25 -6.04
CA TYR A 100 -0.40 9.70 -6.14
C TYR A 100 1.01 10.15 -5.79
N CYS A 101 1.63 9.55 -4.78
CA CYS A 101 3.04 9.82 -4.48
C CYS A 101 3.93 9.52 -5.70
N TYR A 102 3.73 8.36 -6.32
CA TYR A 102 4.46 7.96 -7.52
C TYR A 102 4.22 8.92 -8.70
N LEU A 103 2.96 9.27 -8.97
CA LEU A 103 2.60 10.16 -10.07
C LEU A 103 3.19 11.57 -9.90
N ILE A 104 3.17 12.12 -8.68
CA ILE A 104 3.78 13.43 -8.41
C ILE A 104 5.30 13.37 -8.63
N GLU A 105 5.99 12.34 -8.14
CA GLU A 105 7.43 12.18 -8.39
C GLU A 105 7.75 12.12 -9.89
N ARG A 106 6.94 11.37 -10.65
CA ARG A 106 7.15 11.14 -12.08
C ARG A 106 6.85 12.37 -12.93
N CYS A 107 5.74 13.05 -12.66
CA CYS A 107 5.26 14.12 -13.52
C CYS A 107 5.81 15.50 -13.14
N ASP A 108 5.98 15.78 -11.83
CA ASP A 108 6.44 17.09 -11.36
C ASP A 108 7.94 17.11 -11.06
N GLY A 109 8.61 15.95 -11.06
CA GLY A 109 10.03 15.82 -10.71
C GLY A 109 10.35 16.19 -9.26
N ARG A 110 9.33 16.33 -8.40
CA ARG A 110 9.47 16.72 -6.99
C ARG A 110 9.60 15.49 -6.11
N SER A 111 10.40 15.58 -5.05
CA SER A 111 10.51 14.48 -4.09
C SER A 111 9.21 14.31 -3.29
N VAL A 112 8.78 13.07 -3.08
CA VAL A 112 7.66 12.75 -2.19
C VAL A 112 8.17 11.82 -1.10
N ARG A 113 8.09 12.26 0.16
CA ARG A 113 8.54 11.43 1.31
C ARG A 113 7.39 10.73 2.02
N ARG A 114 6.18 11.24 1.84
CA ARG A 114 4.99 10.85 2.57
C ARG A 114 3.73 11.34 1.87
N GLY A 115 2.61 10.72 2.20
CA GLY A 115 1.27 11.20 1.88
C GLY A 115 0.37 11.18 3.10
N ILE A 116 -0.80 11.79 3.01
CA ILE A 116 -1.77 11.87 4.11
C ILE A 116 -3.10 11.26 3.67
N LEU A 117 -3.61 10.33 4.48
CA LEU A 117 -5.00 9.89 4.42
C LEU A 117 -5.81 10.66 5.45
N ARG A 118 -6.80 11.46 5.01
CA ARG A 118 -7.71 12.20 5.88
C ARG A 118 -9.05 11.47 5.96
N TYR A 119 -9.35 10.93 7.14
CA TYR A 119 -10.68 10.40 7.48
C TYR A 119 -11.46 11.47 8.28
N PRO A 120 -12.77 11.29 8.53
CA PRO A 120 -13.58 12.29 9.21
C PRO A 120 -13.05 12.65 10.61
N GLU A 121 -12.60 11.65 11.39
CA GLU A 121 -12.19 11.85 12.79
C GLU A 121 -10.66 11.93 12.97
N THR A 122 -9.88 11.47 11.99
CA THR A 122 -8.43 11.34 12.15
C THR A 122 -7.69 11.40 10.84
N SER A 123 -6.37 11.53 10.92
CA SER A 123 -5.50 11.45 9.73
C SER A 123 -4.36 10.49 9.98
N PHE A 124 -3.94 9.81 8.92
CA PHE A 124 -2.76 8.96 8.92
C PHE A 124 -1.74 9.53 7.96
N GLU A 125 -0.55 9.81 8.47
CA GLU A 125 0.60 10.08 7.62
C GLU A 125 1.25 8.75 7.25
N ILE A 126 1.39 8.51 5.96
CA ILE A 126 1.94 7.29 5.39
C ILE A 126 3.32 7.62 4.81
N SER A 127 4.36 6.88 5.22
CA SER A 127 5.69 7.04 4.65
C SER A 127 5.73 6.47 3.23
N TYR A 128 6.16 7.27 2.26
CA TYR A 128 6.36 6.81 0.88
C TYR A 128 7.76 6.21 0.75
N THR A 129 7.85 4.92 0.99
CA THR A 129 9.12 4.18 0.97
C THR A 129 9.35 3.51 -0.38
N ILE A 130 10.60 3.15 -0.66
CA ILE A 130 10.97 2.32 -1.82
C ILE A 130 10.15 1.02 -1.85
N GLU A 131 9.90 0.42 -0.69
CA GLU A 131 9.09 -0.79 -0.58
C GLU A 131 7.63 -0.55 -0.98
N LEU A 132 7.04 0.58 -0.53
CA LEU A 132 5.68 0.94 -0.95
C LEU A 132 5.59 1.21 -2.45
N ARG A 133 6.60 1.88 -3.02
CA ARG A 133 6.72 2.08 -4.47
C ARG A 133 6.83 0.75 -5.23
N ARG A 134 7.66 -0.19 -4.77
CA ARG A 134 7.78 -1.52 -5.38
C ARG A 134 6.47 -2.29 -5.34
N ARG A 135 5.77 -2.24 -4.20
CA ARG A 135 4.45 -2.87 -4.05
C ARG A 135 3.42 -2.28 -5.02
N LEU A 136 3.42 -0.96 -5.22
CA LEU A 136 2.60 -0.30 -6.24
C LEU A 136 2.89 -0.85 -7.63
N LEU A 137 4.15 -0.82 -8.06
CA LEU A 137 4.53 -1.27 -9.41
C LEU A 137 4.19 -2.75 -9.63
N ALA A 138 4.44 -3.61 -8.64
CA ALA A 138 4.06 -5.02 -8.69
C ALA A 138 2.54 -5.22 -8.78
N THR A 139 1.75 -4.35 -8.12
CA THR A 139 0.29 -4.39 -8.20
C THR A 139 -0.19 -3.98 -9.59
N LEU A 140 0.38 -2.94 -10.20
CA LEU A 140 0.04 -2.53 -11.56
C LEU A 140 0.37 -3.64 -12.57
N GLU A 141 1.50 -4.30 -12.42
CA GLU A 141 1.87 -5.42 -13.28
C GLU A 141 0.92 -6.60 -13.12
N ALA A 142 0.52 -6.93 -11.89
CA ALA A 142 -0.48 -7.96 -11.64
C ALA A 142 -1.84 -7.62 -12.26
N LEU A 143 -2.24 -6.35 -12.26
CA LEU A 143 -3.48 -5.89 -12.91
C LEU A 143 -3.41 -6.07 -14.43
N ARG A 144 -2.30 -5.67 -15.07
CA ARG A 144 -2.11 -5.88 -16.53
C ARG A 144 -2.15 -7.35 -16.91
N LYS A 145 -1.53 -8.20 -16.11
CA LYS A 145 -1.59 -9.65 -16.33
C LYS A 145 -3.03 -10.18 -16.23
N ALA A 146 -3.78 -9.70 -15.25
CA ALA A 146 -5.19 -10.05 -15.07
C ALA A 146 -6.09 -9.52 -16.20
N GLU A 147 -5.73 -8.45 -16.91
CA GLU A 147 -6.48 -8.01 -18.10
C GLU A 147 -6.50 -9.08 -19.20
N ALA A 148 -5.40 -9.83 -19.37
CA ALA A 148 -5.31 -10.91 -20.35
C ALA A 148 -5.90 -12.24 -19.83
N GLU A 149 -5.73 -12.53 -18.54
CA GLU A 149 -6.11 -13.81 -17.93
C GLU A 149 -7.52 -13.82 -17.31
N GLY A 150 -8.13 -12.65 -17.15
CA GLY A 150 -9.38 -12.45 -16.41
C GLY A 150 -9.16 -12.09 -14.94
N TYR A 151 -10.26 -11.69 -14.28
CA TYR A 151 -10.26 -11.20 -12.90
C TYR A 151 -10.96 -12.19 -11.95
N PRO A 152 -10.31 -13.32 -11.61
CA PRO A 152 -10.94 -14.32 -10.76
C PRO A 152 -11.19 -13.77 -9.35
N ARG A 153 -12.21 -14.29 -8.66
CA ARG A 153 -12.47 -13.90 -7.26
C ARG A 153 -11.30 -14.31 -6.36
N THR A 154 -10.74 -13.34 -5.64
CA THR A 154 -9.54 -13.54 -4.78
C THR A 154 -9.83 -13.71 -3.28
N HIS A 155 -11.09 -13.69 -2.85
CA HIS A 155 -11.45 -13.76 -1.42
C HIS A 155 -12.60 -14.71 -1.14
N ARG A 156 -12.65 -15.33 0.05
CA ARG A 156 -13.80 -16.13 0.54
C ARG A 156 -14.76 -15.35 1.46
N ASP A 157 -14.69 -14.02 1.40
CA ASP A 157 -15.48 -13.10 2.23
C ASP A 157 -16.85 -12.79 1.62
N PHE A 158 -17.93 -13.27 2.26
CA PHE A 158 -19.32 -13.02 1.84
C PHE A 158 -19.71 -11.54 1.88
N THR A 159 -19.21 -10.77 2.84
CA THR A 159 -19.56 -9.35 2.99
C THR A 159 -19.03 -8.54 1.80
N LYS A 160 -17.79 -8.83 1.38
CA LYS A 160 -17.21 -8.23 0.16
C LYS A 160 -17.98 -8.64 -1.10
N CYS A 161 -18.36 -9.91 -1.23
CA CYS A 161 -19.16 -10.38 -2.37
C CYS A 161 -20.55 -9.75 -2.41
N ARG A 162 -21.18 -9.54 -1.26
CA ARG A 162 -22.50 -8.90 -1.15
C ARG A 162 -22.44 -7.41 -1.54
N GLY A 163 -21.38 -6.70 -1.17
CA GLY A 163 -21.19 -5.28 -1.49
C GLY A 163 -20.52 -5.01 -2.84
N CYS A 164 -20.20 -6.06 -3.63
CA CYS A 164 -19.50 -5.90 -4.91
C CYS A 164 -20.44 -5.36 -6.00
N GLY A 165 -20.06 -4.25 -6.64
CA GLY A 165 -20.84 -3.66 -7.74
C GLY A 165 -20.97 -4.56 -8.97
N TYR A 166 -20.08 -5.54 -9.14
CA TYR A 166 -20.12 -6.52 -10.23
C TYR A 166 -20.85 -7.82 -9.87
N ARG A 167 -21.48 -7.91 -8.68
CA ARG A 167 -22.09 -9.16 -8.18
C ARG A 167 -23.09 -9.78 -9.17
N SER A 168 -23.92 -8.97 -9.83
CA SER A 168 -24.92 -9.44 -10.80
C SER A 168 -24.31 -10.13 -12.02
N HIS A 169 -23.06 -9.81 -12.35
CA HIS A 169 -22.33 -10.31 -13.51
C HIS A 169 -21.14 -11.21 -13.15
N CYS A 170 -21.02 -11.60 -11.88
CA CYS A 170 -19.91 -12.40 -11.38
C CYS A 170 -20.36 -13.86 -11.19
N ASP A 171 -19.84 -14.75 -12.03
CA ASP A 171 -20.13 -16.19 -11.97
C ASP A 171 -19.47 -16.88 -10.77
N GLU A 172 -18.54 -16.20 -10.08
CA GLU A 172 -17.85 -16.67 -8.88
C GLU A 172 -18.42 -16.09 -7.57
N ARG A 173 -19.59 -15.43 -7.61
CA ARG A 173 -20.16 -14.75 -6.44
C ARG A 173 -20.43 -15.72 -5.28
N LEU A 174 -20.20 -15.25 -4.05
CA LEU A 174 -20.51 -16.00 -2.83
C LEU A 174 -21.90 -15.64 -2.31
N GLY A 175 -22.62 -16.65 -1.82
CA GLY A 175 -24.02 -16.54 -1.40
C GLY A 175 -24.94 -16.49 -2.61
N SER A 176 -26.11 -17.13 -2.51
CA SER A 176 -27.13 -17.13 -3.55
C SER A 176 -27.59 -15.72 -3.95
#